data_AF-A0A396SBM1-F1
#
_entry.id   AF-A0A396SBM1-F1
#
_cell.length_a   1.000
_cell.length_b   1.000
_cell.length_c   1.000
_cell.angle_alpha   90.00
_cell.angle_beta   90.00
_cell.angle_gamma   90.00
#
_symmetry.space_group_name_H-M   'P 1'
#
loop_
_entity.id
_entity.type
_entity.pdbx_description
1 polymer ?
#
loop_
_entity_poly.entity_id
_entity_poly.type
_entity_poly.pdbx_seq_one_letter_code
_entity_poly.pdbx_strand_id
1 'polypeptide(L)'
;MHIPRKIGLGLLLTLAILLFAALANGPSILLDIFFAMIYLPLAPLAHLGLPVIEPGSGWGWSGPSNFGFALAIGFWLGVWLLVGHVVEIALRRLKTSD
;
A
#
# COMPACT_ATOMS: atom_id res chain seq x y z
N MET A 1 11.30 25.13 14.36
CA MET A 1 12.35 24.29 13.76
C MET A 1 11.88 23.82 12.38
N HIS A 2 12.35 24.46 11.30
CA HIS A 2 12.06 24.00 9.94
C HIS A 2 13.09 22.93 9.57
N ILE A 3 12.71 21.66 9.72
CA ILE A 3 13.51 20.57 9.14
C ILE A 3 13.50 20.80 7.62
N PRO A 4 14.66 20.97 6.96
CA PRO A 4 14.69 21.19 5.54
C PRO A 4 14.06 19.99 4.85
N ARG A 5 13.06 20.25 3.99
CA ARG A 5 12.16 19.24 3.37
C ARG A 5 12.90 18.04 2.76
N LYS A 6 14.14 18.25 2.31
CA LYS A 6 15.04 17.23 1.74
C LYS A 6 15.57 16.23 2.79
N ILE A 7 15.89 16.68 4.01
CA ILE A 7 16.36 15.82 5.11
C ILE A 7 15.19 15.00 5.67
N GLY A 8 14.01 15.62 5.79
CA GLY A 8 12.79 14.89 6.20
C GLY A 8 12.41 13.78 5.21
N LEU A 9 12.49 14.06 3.90
CA LEU A 9 12.23 13.07 2.86
C LEU A 9 13.26 11.94 2.87
N GLY A 10 14.56 12.26 3.00
CA GLY A 10 15.62 11.26 3.09
C GLY A 10 15.47 10.34 4.30
N LEU A 11 15.12 10.90 5.46
CA LEU A 11 14.89 10.13 6.68
C LEU A 11 13.68 9.18 6.55
N LEU A 12 12.58 9.68 5.97
CA LEU A 12 11.39 8.87 5.70
C LEU A 12 11.69 7.73 4.71
N LEU A 13 12.47 8.01 3.67
CA LEU A 13 12.85 7.00 2.68
C LEU A 13 13.73 5.92 3.32
N THR A 14 14.72 6.32 4.11
CA THR A 14 15.57 5.39 4.87
C THR A 14 14.75 4.56 5.86
N LEU A 15 13.79 5.17 6.57
CA LEU A 15 12.90 4.46 7.48
C LEU A 15 12.02 3.44 6.73
N ALA A 16 11.49 3.81 5.56
CA ALA A 16 10.69 2.93 4.73
C ALA A 16 11.51 1.73 4.21
N ILE A 17 12.77 1.97 3.80
CA ILE A 17 13.69 0.90 3.38
C ILE A 17 14.03 -0.01 4.55
N LEU A 18 14.30 0.54 5.74
CA LEU A 18 14.60 -0.25 6.94
C LEU A 18 13.39 -1.08 7.38
N LEU A 19 12.19 -0.52 7.33
CA LEU A 19 10.94 -1.24 7.62
C LEU A 19 10.70 -2.36 6.61
N PHE A 20 10.95 -2.11 5.32
CA PHE A 20 10.86 -3.14 4.30
C PHE A 20 11.90 -4.24 4.49
N ALA A 21 13.15 -3.89 4.81
CA ALA A 21 14.20 -4.87 5.08
C ALA A 21 13.90 -5.70 6.34
N ALA A 22 13.36 -5.08 7.39
CA ALA A 22 12.91 -5.77 8.60
C ALA A 22 11.72 -6.70 8.32
N LEU A 23 10.83 -6.32 7.40
CA LEU A 23 9.72 -7.14 6.94
C LEU A 23 10.20 -8.35 6.12
N ALA A 24 11.15 -8.13 5.20
CA ALA A 24 11.71 -9.16 4.33
C ALA A 24 12.55 -10.19 5.09
N ASN A 25 13.20 -9.79 6.19
CA ASN A 25 13.95 -10.69 7.07
C ASN A 25 13.16 -11.13 8.32
N GLY A 26 11.90 -10.68 8.42
CA GLY A 26 11.00 -10.98 9.52
C GLY A 26 10.22 -12.29 9.30
N PRO A 27 9.19 -12.54 10.13
CA PRO A 27 8.29 -13.67 9.94
C PRO A 27 7.66 -13.62 8.53
N SER A 28 7.77 -14.71 7.77
CA SER A 28 7.29 -14.80 6.38
C SER A 28 5.82 -14.38 6.22
N ILE A 29 5.00 -14.61 7.25
CA ILE A 29 3.59 -14.23 7.28
C ILE A 29 3.35 -12.74 7.03
N LEU A 30 4.25 -11.85 7.48
CA LEU A 30 4.09 -10.42 7.28
C LEU A 30 4.39 -10.01 5.83
N LEU A 31 5.34 -10.70 5.20
CA LEU A 31 5.66 -10.53 3.79
C LEU A 31 4.50 -11.04 2.92
N ASP A 32 3.92 -12.19 3.28
CA ASP A 32 2.74 -12.74 2.61
C ASP A 32 1.54 -11.79 2.71
N ILE A 33 1.29 -11.20 3.89
CA ILE A 33 0.24 -10.19 4.09
C ILE A 33 0.51 -8.96 3.23
N PHE A 34 1.76 -8.47 3.20
CA PHE A 34 2.13 -7.30 2.40
C PHE A 34 1.87 -7.54 0.91
N PHE A 35 2.31 -8.69 0.39
CA PHE A 35 2.03 -9.06 -0.99
C PHE A 35 0.54 -9.28 -1.23
N ALA A 36 -0.19 -9.91 -0.31
CA ALA A 36 -1.64 -10.04 -0.42
C ALA A 36 -2.33 -8.67 -0.54
N MET A 37 -1.89 -7.64 0.19
CA MET A 37 -2.44 -6.29 0.06
C MET A 37 -2.20 -5.69 -1.34
N ILE A 38 -1.12 -6.07 -2.02
CA ILE A 38 -0.84 -5.62 -3.39
C ILE A 38 -1.62 -6.44 -4.41
N TYR A 39 -1.63 -7.76 -4.28
CA TYR A 39 -2.27 -8.65 -5.26
C TYR A 39 -3.80 -8.66 -5.16
N LEU A 40 -4.38 -8.47 -3.97
CA LEU A 40 -5.83 -8.51 -3.76
C LEU A 40 -6.61 -7.54 -4.68
N PRO A 41 -6.25 -6.24 -4.78
CA PRO A 41 -6.94 -5.34 -5.70
C PRO A 41 -6.60 -5.59 -7.18
N LEU A 42 -5.45 -6.21 -7.46
CA LEU A 42 -5.01 -6.49 -8.82
C LEU A 42 -5.55 -7.81 -9.37
N ALA A 43 -5.93 -8.75 -8.51
CA ALA A 43 -6.45 -10.05 -8.89
C ALA A 43 -7.61 -9.97 -9.91
N PRO A 44 -8.69 -9.18 -9.69
CA PRO A 44 -9.76 -9.10 -10.68
C PRO A 44 -9.28 -8.50 -12.01
N LEU A 45 -8.36 -7.53 -11.96
CA LEU A 45 -7.80 -6.89 -13.15
C LEU A 45 -6.92 -7.86 -13.96
N ALA A 46 -6.14 -8.68 -13.26
CA ALA A 46 -5.37 -9.76 -13.87
C ALA A 46 -6.28 -10.80 -14.53
N HIS A 47 -7.42 -11.15 -13.89
CA HIS A 47 -8.41 -12.06 -14.50
C HIS A 47 -9.07 -11.47 -15.75
N LEU A 48 -9.14 -10.14 -15.86
CA LEU A 48 -9.60 -9.44 -17.07
C LEU A 48 -8.51 -9.32 -18.15
N GLY A 49 -7.33 -9.91 -17.94
CA GLY A 49 -6.21 -9.88 -18.88
C GLY A 49 -5.45 -8.56 -18.91
N LEU A 50 -5.62 -7.70 -17.91
CA LEU A 50 -4.86 -6.45 -17.83
C LEU A 50 -3.39 -6.76 -17.46
N PRO A 51 -2.42 -5.99 -17.99
CA PRO A 51 -0.99 -6.18 -17.75
C PRO A 51 -0.57 -5.64 -16.36
N VAL A 52 -1.23 -6.11 -15.30
CA VAL A 52 -1.00 -5.69 -13.92
C VAL A 52 0.04 -6.56 -13.21
N ILE A 53 0.33 -7.75 -13.73
CA ILE A 53 1.37 -8.66 -13.25
C ILE A 53 2.42 -8.84 -14.34
N GLU A 54 3.69 -8.65 -13.99
CA GLU A 54 4.83 -8.90 -14.86
C GLU A 54 5.29 -10.37 -14.72
N PRO A 55 5.44 -11.11 -15.84
CA PRO A 55 6.00 -12.45 -15.79
C PRO A 55 7.50 -12.37 -15.45
N GLY A 56 7.85 -12.80 -14.24
CA GLY A 56 9.23 -12.97 -13.80
C GLY A 56 9.85 -11.70 -13.22
N SER A 57 9.67 -11.49 -11.93
CA SER A 57 10.64 -10.69 -11.16
C SER A 57 11.75 -11.63 -10.67
N GLY A 58 13.00 -11.17 -10.62
CA GLY A 58 14.22 -11.97 -10.38
C GLY A 58 14.29 -12.76 -9.06
N TRP A 59 13.20 -12.85 -8.31
CA TRP A 59 13.04 -13.56 -7.06
C TRP A 59 12.18 -14.84 -7.18
N GLY A 60 11.88 -15.29 -8.40
CA GLY A 60 11.12 -16.54 -8.65
C GLY A 60 9.59 -16.38 -8.61
N TRP A 61 9.10 -15.15 -8.40
CA TRP A 61 7.68 -14.80 -8.39
C TRP A 61 7.37 -13.76 -9.47
N SER A 62 6.20 -13.84 -10.08
CA SER A 62 5.68 -12.80 -10.97
C SER A 62 5.30 -11.58 -10.13
N GLY A 63 6.04 -10.48 -10.25
CA GLY A 63 5.79 -9.25 -9.49
C GLY A 63 4.65 -8.42 -10.10
N PRO A 64 4.09 -7.45 -9.36
CA PRO A 64 3.20 -6.46 -9.96
C PRO A 64 3.98 -5.62 -10.97
N SER A 65 3.36 -5.30 -12.10
CA SER A 65 3.93 -4.36 -13.06
C SER A 65 3.95 -2.94 -12.47
N ASN A 66 4.69 -2.00 -13.06
CA ASN A 66 4.62 -0.59 -12.66
C ASN A 66 3.17 -0.05 -12.72
N PHE A 67 2.41 -0.50 -13.73
CA PHE A 67 0.99 -0.19 -13.87
C PHE A 67 0.15 -0.85 -12.76
N GLY A 68 0.42 -2.11 -12.44
CA GLY A 68 -0.20 -2.81 -11.32
C GLY A 68 0.07 -2.11 -9.98
N PHE A 69 1.30 -1.69 -9.71
CA PHE A 69 1.63 -0.92 -8.51
C PHE A 69 0.85 0.39 -8.42
N ALA A 70 0.76 1.14 -9.52
CA ALA A 70 -0.01 2.39 -9.54
C ALA A 70 -1.50 2.15 -9.23
N LEU A 71 -2.08 1.07 -9.77
CA LEU A 71 -3.47 0.70 -9.51
C LEU A 71 -3.69 0.24 -8.08
N ALA A 72 -2.78 -0.55 -7.50
CA ALA A 72 -2.85 -0.98 -6.11
C ALA A 72 -2.78 0.23 -5.16
N ILE A 73 -1.86 1.18 -5.42
CA ILE A 73 -1.76 2.44 -4.66
C ILE A 73 -3.06 3.24 -4.79
N GLY A 74 -3.58 3.41 -6.01
CA GLY A 74 -4.82 4.14 -6.25
C GLY A 74 -6.01 3.52 -5.53
N PHE A 75 -6.13 2.19 -5.56
CA PHE A 75 -7.15 1.44 -4.83
C PHE A 75 -7.09 1.72 -3.33
N TRP A 76 -5.91 1.57 -2.71
CA TRP A 76 -5.76 1.79 -1.27
C TRP A 76 -5.96 3.24 -0.87
N LEU A 77 -5.52 4.21 -1.67
CA LEU A 77 -5.85 5.62 -1.45
C LEU A 77 -7.37 5.83 -1.43
N GLY A 78 -8.10 5.24 -2.37
CA GLY A 78 -9.56 5.28 -2.40
C GLY A 78 -10.19 4.66 -1.13
N VAL A 79 -9.70 3.50 -0.71
CA VAL A 79 -10.15 2.84 0.54
C VAL A 79 -9.92 3.74 1.75
N TRP A 80 -8.73 4.32 1.91
CA TRP A 80 -8.42 5.20 3.03
C TRP A 80 -9.27 6.47 3.05
N LEU A 81 -9.52 7.07 1.88
CA LEU A 81 -10.43 8.22 1.76
C LEU A 81 -11.86 7.84 2.16
N LEU A 82 -12.34 6.68 1.71
CA LEU A 82 -13.67 6.18 2.09
C LEU A 82 -13.77 5.91 3.59
N VAL A 83 -12.77 5.23 4.17
CA VAL A 83 -12.70 4.97 5.61
C VAL A 83 -12.68 6.28 6.39
N GLY A 84 -11.85 7.24 5.98
CA GLY A 84 -11.79 8.57 6.60
C GLY A 84 -13.13 9.28 6.56
N HIS A 85 -13.84 9.21 5.43
CA HIS A 85 -15.17 9.79 5.28
C HIS A 85 -16.22 9.12 6.17
N VAL A 86 -16.22 7.79 6.25
CA VAL A 86 -17.12 7.03 7.14
C VAL A 86 -16.85 7.36 8.60
N VAL A 87 -15.58 7.44 9.00
CA VAL A 87 -15.18 7.83 10.36
C VAL A 87 -15.64 9.26 10.66
N GLU A 88 -15.47 10.19 9.72
CA GLU A 88 -15.95 11.56 9.87
C GLU A 88 -17.47 11.62 10.09
N ILE A 89 -18.25 10.89 9.30
CA ILE A 89 -19.70 10.78 9.46
C ILE A 89 -20.06 10.19 10.83
N ALA A 90 -19.39 9.13 11.24
CA ALA A 90 -19.62 8.48 12.53
C ALA A 90 -19.36 9.44 13.70
N LEU A 91 -18.24 10.17 13.66
CA LEU A 91 -17.87 11.17 14.67
C LEU A 91 -18.87 12.34 14.70
N ARG A 92 -19.31 12.82 13.53
CA ARG A 92 -20.35 13.86 13.45
C ARG A 92 -21.66 13.40 14.09
N ARG A 93 -22.08 12.16 13.82
CA ARG A 93 -23.30 11.57 14.40
C ARG A 93 -23.22 11.40 15.91
N LEU A 94 -22.07 10.99 16.44
CA LEU A 94 -21.86 10.88 17.88
C LEU A 94 -21.96 12.24 18.57
N LYS A 95 -21.40 13.29 17.96
CA LYS A 95 -21.44 14.65 18.51
C LYS A 95 -22.83 15.30 18.49
N THR A 96 -23.72 14.88 17.60
CA THR A 96 -25.11 15.38 17.54
C THR A 96 -26.11 14.61 18.40
N SER A 97 -25.67 13.50 19.02
CA SER A 97 -26.51 12.69 19.91
C SER A 97 -26.38 13.08 21.39
N ASP A 98 -25.54 14.09 21.69
CA ASP A 98 -25.50 14.83 22.97
C ASP A 98 -26.29 16.16 22.81
#